data_AF-A0A968XCI8-F1
#
_entry.id   AF-A0A968XCI8-F1
#
_cell.length_a   1.000
_cell.length_b   1.000
_cell.length_c   1.000
_cell.angle_alpha   90.00
_cell.angle_beta   90.00
_cell.angle_gamma   90.00
#
_symmetry.space_group_name_H-M   'P 1'
#
loop_
_entity.id
_entity.type
_entity.pdbx_description
1 polymer ?
#
loop_
_entity_poly.entity_id
_entity_poly.type
_entity_poly.pdbx_seq_one_letter_code
_entity_poly.pdbx_strand_id
1 'polypeptide(L)'
;MLHTLSEKTMHRVRWGLTIGWLILIASLFYDPFTAVLTHAQNLHSPIRLNPQQCVKMKDHCLSQEPYAVGAMIWWSIVVPSSIFVLLVFGHEFWRRICPLSFLSQLPRALGIQRKRRIVDAKTGATRFELIKVSETSWLGQNHLYLQFGLFVLGLGLRILLVNSNRIALGCFLLFTIASAIIVGYLYAGKSWCQYFCPMAPVQLVYTGPRSLLGSEAYQRQETGITQSMCRMTDSKTGKEQSACVGCKATCFDIDAENITGMIWKNRAVSLSTMATSAW
;
A
#
# COMPACT_ATOMS: atom_id res chain seq x y z
N MET A 1 -6.12 -3.64 20.73
CA MET A 1 -5.50 -4.99 20.76
C MET A 1 -4.45 -5.24 19.65
N LEU A 2 -4.62 -4.75 18.41
CA LEU A 2 -3.62 -4.96 17.34
C LEU A 2 -2.28 -4.23 17.56
N HIS A 3 -2.24 -3.24 18.46
CA HIS A 3 -1.04 -2.47 18.78
C HIS A 3 0.10 -3.32 19.37
N THR A 4 -0.21 -4.42 20.06
CA THR A 4 0.74 -5.24 20.83
C THR A 4 1.27 -6.47 20.06
N LEU A 5 0.89 -6.65 18.79
CA LEU A 5 1.36 -7.78 18.00
C LEU A 5 2.86 -7.70 17.72
N SER A 6 3.56 -8.76 18.13
CA SER A 6 5.00 -8.97 17.93
C SER A 6 5.39 -8.80 16.46
N GLU A 7 6.52 -8.13 16.23
CA GLU A 7 7.09 -7.93 14.90
C GLU A 7 7.38 -9.26 14.18
N LYS A 8 7.69 -10.35 14.91
CA LYS A 8 7.92 -11.68 14.32
C LYS A 8 6.67 -12.23 13.62
N THR A 9 5.50 -12.12 14.27
CA THR A 9 4.22 -12.57 13.70
C THR A 9 3.88 -11.75 12.46
N MET A 10 4.04 -10.43 12.56
CA MET A 10 3.75 -9.53 11.44
C MET A 10 4.71 -9.71 10.27
N HIS A 11 5.96 -10.09 10.51
CA HIS A 11 6.90 -10.46 9.46
C HIS A 11 6.44 -11.71 8.68
N ARG A 12 5.94 -12.73 9.38
CA ARG A 12 5.36 -13.93 8.72
C ARG A 12 4.13 -13.59 7.89
N VAL A 13 3.24 -12.74 8.42
CA VAL A 13 2.05 -12.28 7.70
C VAL A 13 2.44 -11.52 6.43
N ARG A 14 3.43 -10.62 6.49
CA ARG A 14 3.95 -9.91 5.31
C ARG A 14 4.49 -10.88 4.26
N TRP A 15 5.27 -11.88 4.67
CA TRP A 15 5.77 -12.90 3.75
C TRP A 15 4.65 -13.70 3.10
N GLY A 16 3.66 -14.15 3.89
CA GLY A 16 2.50 -14.87 3.35
C GLY A 16 1.71 -14.05 2.33
N LEU A 17 1.42 -12.78 2.64
CA LEU A 17 0.75 -11.87 1.72
C LEU A 17 1.58 -11.58 0.47
N THR A 18 2.89 -11.41 0.61
CA THR A 18 3.79 -11.14 -0.52
C THR A 18 3.91 -12.35 -1.44
N ILE A 19 4.06 -13.56 -0.88
CA ILE A 19 4.10 -14.81 -1.64
C ILE A 19 2.77 -15.02 -2.36
N GLY A 20 1.63 -14.88 -1.65
CA GLY A 20 0.30 -14.99 -2.27
C GLY A 20 0.10 -13.98 -3.40
N TRP A 21 0.59 -12.75 -3.23
CA TRP A 21 0.53 -11.74 -4.27
C TRP A 21 1.40 -12.05 -5.49
N LEU A 22 2.63 -12.55 -5.28
CA LEU A 22 3.51 -12.97 -6.37
C LEU A 22 2.97 -14.20 -7.11
N ILE A 23 2.36 -15.15 -6.40
CA ILE A 23 1.65 -16.29 -7.01
C ILE A 23 0.49 -15.80 -7.87
N LEU A 24 -0.31 -14.85 -7.37
CA LEU A 24 -1.38 -14.25 -8.17
C LEU A 24 -0.82 -13.58 -9.43
N ILE A 25 0.27 -12.82 -9.33
CA ILE A 25 0.92 -12.21 -10.49
C ILE A 25 1.40 -13.28 -11.48
N ALA A 26 2.06 -14.35 -11.01
CA ALA A 26 2.49 -15.46 -11.85
C ALA A 26 1.30 -16.13 -12.57
N SER A 27 0.17 -16.30 -11.87
CA SER A 27 -1.06 -16.86 -12.44
C SER A 27 -1.65 -16.01 -13.58
N LEU A 28 -1.35 -14.70 -13.65
CA LEU A 28 -1.81 -13.85 -14.75
C LEU A 28 -1.08 -14.13 -16.08
N PHE A 29 0.15 -14.64 -16.01
CA PHE A 29 0.95 -15.01 -17.18
C PHE A 29 0.74 -16.48 -17.56
N TYR A 30 0.69 -17.36 -16.55
CA TYR A 30 0.57 -18.79 -16.74
C TYR A 30 -0.48 -19.36 -15.78
N ASP A 31 -1.63 -19.75 -16.32
CA ASP A 31 -2.76 -20.27 -15.55
C ASP A 31 -3.13 -21.71 -15.96
N PRO A 32 -2.40 -22.72 -15.45
CA PRO A 32 -2.70 -24.12 -15.76
C PRO A 32 -3.86 -24.71 -14.95
N PHE A 33 -4.20 -24.12 -13.79
CA PHE A 33 -5.13 -24.72 -12.82
C PHE A 33 -6.46 -23.98 -12.71
N THR A 34 -6.47 -22.66 -12.85
CA THR A 34 -7.68 -21.86 -12.57
C THR A 34 -8.67 -21.87 -13.73
N ALA A 35 -8.19 -22.13 -14.96
CA ALA A 35 -9.06 -22.47 -16.08
C ALA A 35 -9.91 -23.72 -15.76
N VAL A 36 -9.29 -24.76 -15.17
CA VAL A 36 -9.94 -26.03 -14.76
C VAL A 36 -11.16 -25.76 -13.86
N LEU A 37 -11.07 -24.78 -12.95
CA LEU A 37 -12.17 -24.42 -12.04
C LEU A 37 -13.40 -23.83 -12.76
N THR A 38 -13.26 -23.29 -13.97
CA THR A 38 -14.37 -22.74 -14.76
C THR A 38 -14.98 -23.74 -15.74
N HIS A 39 -14.37 -24.93 -15.91
CA HIS A 39 -14.92 -25.96 -16.80
C HIS A 39 -16.29 -26.45 -16.34
N ALA A 40 -17.20 -26.60 -17.30
CA ALA A 40 -18.55 -27.11 -17.10
C ALA A 40 -18.61 -28.51 -16.44
N GLN A 41 -17.56 -29.33 -16.65
CA GLN A 41 -17.49 -30.71 -16.13
C GLN A 41 -17.06 -30.79 -14.65
N ASN A 42 -16.53 -29.70 -14.08
CA ASN A 42 -16.15 -29.69 -12.66
C ASN A 42 -17.38 -29.43 -11.79
N LEU A 43 -18.05 -30.50 -11.36
CA LEU A 43 -19.24 -30.39 -10.51
C LEU A 43 -18.96 -29.78 -9.13
N HIS A 44 -17.72 -29.86 -8.66
CA HIS A 44 -17.29 -29.38 -7.34
C HIS A 44 -16.92 -27.88 -7.30
N SER A 45 -16.77 -27.21 -8.44
CA SER A 45 -16.43 -25.78 -8.44
C SER A 45 -17.70 -24.91 -8.46
N PRO A 46 -17.81 -23.91 -7.56
CA PRO A 46 -18.96 -23.00 -7.52
C PRO A 46 -18.97 -21.97 -8.66
N ILE A 47 -17.91 -21.93 -9.49
CA ILE A 47 -17.70 -20.98 -10.61
C ILE A 47 -17.77 -21.70 -11.96
N ARG A 48 -18.34 -22.91 -12.02
CA ARG A 48 -18.46 -23.67 -13.26
C ARG A 48 -19.38 -22.96 -14.27
N LEU A 49 -18.99 -22.99 -15.54
CA LEU A 49 -19.84 -22.55 -16.64
C LEU A 49 -21.01 -23.51 -16.82
N ASN A 50 -22.23 -22.99 -16.88
CA ASN A 50 -23.40 -23.80 -17.22
C ASN A 50 -23.48 -23.92 -18.75
N PRO A 51 -23.31 -25.11 -19.34
CA PRO A 51 -23.30 -25.27 -20.79
C PRO A 51 -24.66 -24.92 -21.44
N GLN A 52 -25.74 -24.80 -20.66
CA GLN A 52 -27.05 -24.35 -21.15
C GLN A 52 -27.26 -22.83 -21.06
N GLN A 53 -26.35 -22.08 -20.44
CA GLN A 53 -26.36 -20.62 -20.45
C GLN A 53 -25.41 -20.12 -21.55
N CYS A 54 -25.97 -19.42 -22.54
CA CYS A 54 -25.20 -18.70 -23.57
C CYS A 54 -25.28 -17.19 -23.34
N VAL A 55 -24.20 -16.48 -23.68
CA VAL A 55 -24.22 -15.02 -23.75
C VAL A 55 -24.89 -14.63 -25.05
N LYS A 56 -26.11 -14.09 -24.96
CA LYS A 56 -26.87 -13.61 -26.12
C LYS A 56 -26.28 -12.27 -26.57
N MET A 57 -25.70 -12.24 -27.77
CA MET A 57 -25.38 -11.01 -28.47
C MET A 57 -26.31 -10.88 -29.68
N LYS A 58 -27.33 -10.02 -29.57
CA LYS A 58 -28.43 -9.88 -30.55
C LYS A 58 -29.05 -11.25 -30.85
N ASP A 59 -28.81 -11.81 -32.03
CA ASP A 59 -29.42 -13.05 -32.51
C ASP A 59 -28.52 -14.28 -32.40
N HIS A 60 -27.28 -14.14 -31.91
CA HIS A 60 -26.32 -15.25 -31.80
C HIS A 60 -26.01 -15.58 -30.34
N CYS A 61 -26.07 -16.87 -30.01
CA CYS A 61 -25.61 -17.39 -28.73
C CYS A 61 -24.15 -17.83 -28.85
N LEU A 62 -23.25 -17.08 -28.18
CA LEU A 62 -21.85 -17.44 -28.10
C LEU A 62 -21.64 -18.38 -26.90
N SER A 63 -21.03 -19.54 -27.17
CA SER A 63 -20.62 -20.48 -26.14
C SER A 63 -19.51 -19.86 -25.30
N GLN A 64 -19.63 -19.92 -23.98
CA GLN A 64 -18.60 -19.41 -23.08
C GLN A 64 -17.46 -20.41 -22.98
N GLU A 65 -16.26 -19.99 -23.36
CA GLU A 65 -15.06 -20.77 -23.12
C GLU A 65 -14.54 -20.60 -21.69
N PRO A 66 -13.89 -21.62 -21.11
CA PRO A 66 -13.20 -21.53 -19.84
C PRO A 66 -12.19 -20.37 -19.85
N TYR A 67 -12.22 -19.53 -18.83
CA TYR A 67 -11.38 -18.34 -18.75
C TYR A 67 -10.60 -18.28 -17.44
N ALA A 68 -9.42 -17.66 -17.51
CA ALA A 68 -8.58 -17.45 -16.33
C ALA A 68 -9.22 -16.43 -15.37
N VAL A 69 -9.38 -16.81 -14.11
CA VAL A 69 -10.03 -15.95 -13.09
C VAL A 69 -9.06 -15.02 -12.35
N GLY A 70 -7.76 -15.06 -12.63
CA GLY A 70 -6.74 -14.26 -11.93
C GLY A 70 -7.04 -12.75 -11.93
N ALA A 71 -7.45 -12.19 -13.07
CA ALA A 71 -7.83 -10.78 -13.17
C ALA A 71 -9.13 -10.47 -12.39
N MET A 72 -10.09 -11.40 -12.38
CA MET A 72 -11.32 -11.28 -11.61
C MET A 72 -11.05 -11.28 -10.10
N ILE A 73 -10.20 -12.19 -9.62
CA ILE A 73 -9.79 -12.27 -8.20
C ILE A 73 -9.10 -10.95 -7.79
N TRP A 74 -8.20 -10.43 -8.63
CA TRP A 74 -7.54 -9.15 -8.36
C TRP A 74 -8.55 -8.01 -8.17
N TRP A 75 -9.46 -7.82 -9.13
CA TRP A 75 -10.38 -6.69 -9.12
C TRP A 75 -11.58 -6.84 -8.19
N SER A 76 -12.06 -8.07 -7.97
CA SER A 76 -13.31 -8.34 -7.23
C SER A 76 -13.05 -8.76 -5.79
N ILE A 77 -11.87 -9.30 -5.49
CA ILE A 77 -11.52 -9.78 -4.15
C ILE A 77 -10.41 -8.92 -3.57
N VAL A 78 -9.24 -8.86 -4.22
CA VAL A 78 -8.05 -8.22 -3.64
C VAL A 78 -8.24 -6.72 -3.44
N VAL A 79 -8.67 -5.99 -4.48
CA VAL A 79 -8.87 -4.53 -4.39
C VAL A 79 -9.98 -4.17 -3.38
N PRO A 80 -11.19 -4.74 -3.42
CA PRO A 80 -12.22 -4.44 -2.42
C PRO A 80 -11.82 -4.82 -1.00
N SER A 81 -11.18 -5.99 -0.82
CA SER A 81 -10.67 -6.42 0.49
C SER A 81 -9.61 -5.45 1.03
N SER A 82 -8.74 -4.91 0.17
CA SER A 82 -7.75 -3.92 0.59
C SER A 82 -8.38 -2.63 1.14
N ILE A 83 -9.44 -2.14 0.48
CA ILE A 83 -10.17 -0.95 0.91
C ILE A 83 -10.92 -1.24 2.21
N PHE A 84 -11.55 -2.42 2.31
CA PHE A 84 -12.23 -2.85 3.54
C PHE A 84 -11.27 -2.92 4.74
N VAL A 85 -10.11 -3.55 4.58
CA VAL A 85 -9.08 -3.64 5.64
C VAL A 85 -8.59 -2.25 6.04
N LEU A 86 -8.37 -1.36 5.07
CA LEU A 86 -7.96 0.02 5.32
C LEU A 86 -9.01 0.79 6.12
N LEU A 87 -10.30 0.64 5.81
CA LEU A 87 -11.40 1.28 6.52
C LEU A 87 -11.51 0.80 7.98
N VAL A 88 -11.45 -0.52 8.17
CA VAL A 88 -11.68 -1.16 9.47
C VAL A 88 -10.49 -1.00 10.43
N PHE A 89 -9.26 -1.22 9.95
CA PHE A 89 -8.07 -1.28 10.80
C PHE A 89 -7.17 -0.04 10.70
N GLY A 90 -7.39 0.81 9.70
CA GLY A 90 -6.73 2.09 9.55
C GLY A 90 -5.44 2.03 8.76
N HIS A 91 -4.89 3.22 8.51
CA HIS A 91 -3.77 3.39 7.59
C HIS A 91 -2.48 2.82 8.19
N GLU A 92 -2.29 2.92 9.51
CA GLU A 92 -1.11 2.39 10.20
C GLU A 92 -0.99 0.86 10.02
N PHE A 93 -2.09 0.14 10.19
CA PHE A 93 -2.13 -1.32 10.02
C PHE A 93 -1.95 -1.69 8.55
N TRP A 94 -2.67 -1.03 7.64
CA TRP A 94 -2.57 -1.26 6.20
C TRP A 94 -1.13 -1.11 5.69
N ARG A 95 -0.43 -0.04 6.08
CA ARG A 95 0.97 0.21 5.71
C ARG A 95 1.93 -0.83 6.30
N ARG A 96 1.56 -1.50 7.39
CA ARG A 96 2.35 -2.57 8.02
C ARG A 96 2.19 -3.92 7.33
N ILE A 97 1.02 -4.21 6.75
CA ILE A 97 0.75 -5.48 6.04
C ILE A 97 0.96 -5.39 4.52
N CYS A 98 1.02 -4.17 3.96
CA CYS A 98 1.12 -3.95 2.53
C CYS A 98 2.33 -4.66 1.90
N PRO A 99 2.11 -5.60 0.94
CA PRO A 99 3.20 -6.38 0.35
C PRO A 99 4.15 -5.48 -0.47
N LEU A 100 3.63 -4.43 -1.11
CA LEU A 100 4.44 -3.46 -1.85
C LEU A 100 5.39 -2.68 -0.93
N SER A 101 4.94 -2.30 0.27
CA SER A 101 5.80 -1.65 1.27
C SER A 101 6.91 -2.57 1.74
N PHE A 102 6.62 -3.86 1.88
CA PHE A 102 7.60 -4.88 2.24
C PHE A 102 8.67 -5.05 1.15
N LEU A 103 8.26 -5.19 -0.13
CA LEU A 103 9.19 -5.31 -1.25
C LEU A 103 10.05 -4.05 -1.45
N SER A 104 9.51 -2.85 -1.24
CA SER A 104 10.32 -1.62 -1.30
C SER A 104 11.45 -1.57 -0.27
N GLN A 105 11.36 -2.34 0.81
CA GLN A 105 12.39 -2.42 1.85
C GLN A 105 13.41 -3.54 1.59
N LEU A 106 13.23 -4.34 0.54
CA LEU A 106 14.15 -5.41 0.17
C LEU A 106 15.59 -4.93 -0.06
N PRO A 107 15.86 -3.79 -0.75
CA PRO A 107 17.23 -3.27 -0.89
C PRO A 107 17.90 -2.94 0.44
N ARG A 108 17.12 -2.55 1.46
CA ARG A 108 17.61 -2.30 2.82
C ARG A 108 18.00 -3.60 3.52
N ALA A 109 17.16 -4.63 3.41
CA ALA A 109 17.45 -5.94 3.99
C ALA A 109 18.69 -6.59 3.36
N LEU A 110 18.91 -6.36 2.06
CA LEU A 110 20.10 -6.80 1.34
C LEU A 110 21.34 -5.92 1.59
N GLY A 111 21.20 -4.78 2.27
CA GLY A 111 22.30 -3.83 2.52
C GLY A 111 22.76 -3.02 1.30
N ILE A 112 22.07 -3.14 0.17
CA ILE A 112 22.42 -2.52 -1.13
C ILE A 112 21.75 -1.15 -1.26
N GLN A 113 21.88 -0.27 -0.27
CA GLN A 113 21.28 1.08 -0.36
C GLN A 113 22.29 2.12 -0.83
N ARG A 114 21.81 3.10 -1.61
CA ARG A 114 22.65 4.21 -2.07
C ARG A 114 23.10 5.07 -0.88
N LYS A 115 24.40 5.11 -0.63
CA LYS A 115 25.04 5.93 0.41
C LYS A 115 25.69 7.15 -0.22
N ARG A 116 25.56 8.31 0.43
CA ARG A 116 26.27 9.54 0.10
C ARG A 116 27.41 9.72 1.09
N ARG A 117 28.60 10.02 0.58
CA ARG A 117 29.74 10.42 1.40
C ARG A 117 29.54 11.89 1.80
N ILE A 118 29.49 12.15 3.09
CA ILE A 118 29.50 13.49 3.66
C ILE A 118 30.84 13.64 4.37
N VAL A 119 31.54 14.72 4.04
CA VAL A 119 32.77 15.13 4.73
C VAL A 119 32.35 16.21 5.70
N ASP A 120 32.54 15.95 6.99
CA ASP A 120 32.26 16.94 8.02
C ASP A 120 33.26 18.09 7.88
N ALA A 121 32.77 19.29 7.58
CA ALA A 121 33.59 20.47 7.32
C ALA A 121 34.44 20.87 8.53
N LYS A 122 34.07 20.46 9.75
CA LYS A 122 34.79 20.81 10.98
C LYS A 122 35.80 19.77 11.44
N THR A 123 35.54 18.48 11.17
CA THR A 123 36.37 17.37 11.69
C THR A 123 37.14 16.62 10.61
N GLY A 124 36.87 16.88 9.32
CA GLY A 124 37.48 16.15 8.20
C GLY A 124 37.07 14.67 8.12
N ALA A 125 36.27 14.19 9.08
CA ALA A 125 35.83 12.81 9.15
C ALA A 125 34.84 12.52 8.03
N THR A 126 35.05 11.38 7.36
CA THR A 126 34.15 10.93 6.30
C THR A 126 33.07 10.03 6.90
N ARG A 127 31.80 10.41 6.72
CA ARG A 127 30.65 9.61 7.15
C ARG A 127 29.82 9.21 5.94
N PHE A 128 29.39 7.96 5.90
CA PHE A 128 28.47 7.47 4.88
C PHE A 128 27.05 7.55 5.41
N GLU A 129 26.26 8.46 4.88
CA GLU A 129 24.85 8.60 5.23
C GLU A 129 23.98 8.05 4.10
N LEU A 130 22.85 7.43 4.46
CA LEU A 130 21.89 7.00 3.45
C LEU A 130 21.18 8.22 2.86
N ILE A 131 20.94 8.19 1.54
CA ILE A 131 20.29 9.31 0.85
C ILE A 131 18.83 9.39 1.28
N LYS A 132 18.46 10.53 1.88
CA LYS A 132 17.09 10.87 2.26
C LYS A 132 16.56 11.90 1.26
N VAL A 133 15.25 11.85 0.99
CA VAL A 133 14.56 12.92 0.25
C VAL A 133 14.60 14.18 1.12
N SER A 134 15.17 15.28 0.65
CA SER A 134 15.15 16.55 1.41
C SER A 134 13.75 17.16 1.39
N GLU A 135 13.37 17.83 2.48
CA GLU A 135 12.06 18.51 2.59
C GLU A 135 11.97 19.72 1.66
N THR A 136 13.11 20.37 1.40
CA THR A 136 13.23 21.50 0.46
C THR A 136 13.32 21.06 -1.01
N SER A 137 13.34 19.75 -1.31
CA SER A 137 13.28 19.28 -2.69
C SER A 137 11.86 19.44 -3.24
N TRP A 138 11.74 19.69 -4.55
CA TRP A 138 10.45 19.68 -5.25
C TRP A 138 9.63 18.42 -4.95
N LEU A 139 10.30 17.25 -4.85
CA LEU A 139 9.64 15.99 -4.52
C LEU A 139 9.10 15.98 -3.08
N GLY A 140 9.77 16.64 -2.14
CA GLY A 140 9.29 16.77 -0.77
C GLY A 140 8.05 17.65 -0.67
N GLN A 141 8.02 18.77 -1.41
CA GLN A 141 6.95 19.75 -1.36
C GLN A 141 5.72 19.33 -2.16
N ASN A 142 5.90 18.77 -3.36
CA ASN A 142 4.82 18.48 -4.31
C ASN A 142 4.42 17.00 -4.36
N HIS A 143 4.72 16.24 -3.31
CA HIS A 143 4.47 14.80 -3.29
C HIS A 143 2.99 14.43 -3.40
N LEU A 144 2.08 15.21 -2.79
CA LEU A 144 0.64 14.97 -2.90
C LEU A 144 0.14 15.11 -4.35
N TYR A 145 0.62 16.12 -5.07
CA TYR A 145 0.31 16.30 -6.50
C TYR A 145 0.84 15.14 -7.34
N LEU A 146 2.06 14.68 -7.07
CA LEU A 146 2.65 13.54 -7.77
C LEU A 146 1.86 12.25 -7.50
N GLN A 147 1.49 11.99 -6.24
CA GLN A 147 0.67 10.83 -5.87
C GLN A 147 -0.71 10.87 -6.53
N PHE A 148 -1.36 12.03 -6.53
CA PHE A 148 -2.65 12.22 -7.17
C PHE A 148 -2.56 12.06 -8.70
N GLY A 149 -1.51 12.60 -9.32
CA GLY A 149 -1.26 12.42 -10.75
C GLY A 149 -1.05 10.94 -11.12
N LEU A 150 -0.24 10.21 -10.34
CA LEU A 150 -0.04 8.77 -10.53
C LEU A 150 -1.32 7.97 -10.30
N PHE A 151 -2.17 8.39 -9.36
CA PHE A 151 -3.48 7.78 -9.13
C PHE A 151 -4.41 7.95 -10.33
N VAL A 152 -4.56 9.17 -10.84
CA VAL A 152 -5.39 9.47 -12.02
C VAL A 152 -4.87 8.73 -13.26
N LEU A 153 -3.55 8.73 -13.47
CA LEU A 153 -2.93 7.97 -14.55
C LEU A 153 -3.19 6.47 -14.41
N GLY A 154 -3.09 5.93 -13.20
CA GLY A 154 -3.41 4.53 -12.91
C GLY A 154 -4.89 4.18 -13.19
N LEU A 155 -5.82 5.08 -12.88
CA LEU A 155 -7.24 4.91 -13.22
C LEU A 155 -7.49 4.93 -14.73
N GLY A 156 -6.85 5.84 -15.46
CA GLY A 156 -6.91 5.87 -16.92
C GLY A 156 -6.37 4.58 -17.53
N LEU A 157 -5.22 4.12 -17.05
CA LEU A 157 -4.59 2.88 -17.50
C LEU A 157 -5.44 1.64 -17.17
N ARG A 158 -6.16 1.66 -16.04
CA ARG A 158 -7.13 0.62 -15.67
C ARG A 158 -8.19 0.44 -16.74
N ILE A 159 -8.84 1.54 -17.12
CA ILE A 159 -9.98 1.52 -18.06
C ILE A 159 -9.50 1.13 -19.46
N LEU A 160 -8.33 1.63 -19.89
CA LEU A 160 -7.85 1.48 -21.26
C LEU A 160 -7.17 0.14 -21.55
N LEU A 161 -6.30 -0.35 -20.67
CA LEU A 161 -5.40 -1.48 -20.97
C LEU A 161 -5.56 -2.64 -19.99
N VAL A 162 -5.51 -2.33 -18.70
CA VAL A 162 -5.33 -3.34 -17.66
C VAL A 162 -6.60 -4.17 -17.40
N ASN A 163 -7.78 -3.62 -17.66
CA ASN A 163 -9.04 -4.37 -17.54
C ASN A 163 -9.28 -5.32 -18.73
N SER A 164 -8.71 -5.01 -19.89
CA SER A 164 -8.95 -5.77 -21.12
C SER A 164 -8.08 -7.03 -21.23
N ASN A 165 -6.83 -6.96 -20.76
CA ASN A 165 -5.86 -8.05 -20.92
C ASN A 165 -5.17 -8.45 -19.60
N ARG A 166 -5.23 -9.75 -19.27
CA ARG A 166 -4.57 -10.35 -18.09
C ARG A 166 -3.06 -10.14 -18.06
N ILE A 167 -2.39 -10.23 -19.21
CA ILE A 167 -0.93 -10.05 -19.32
C ILE A 167 -0.58 -8.59 -19.07
N ALA A 168 -1.37 -7.65 -19.60
CA ALA A 168 -1.17 -6.23 -19.36
C ALA A 168 -1.29 -5.89 -17.86
N LEU A 169 -2.25 -6.50 -17.15
CA LEU A 169 -2.34 -6.41 -15.68
C LEU A 169 -1.10 -6.97 -14.98
N GLY A 170 -0.64 -8.16 -15.36
CA GLY A 170 0.58 -8.76 -14.80
C GLY A 170 1.80 -7.84 -14.98
N CYS A 171 2.02 -7.34 -16.20
CA CYS A 171 3.11 -6.42 -16.52
C CYS A 171 3.02 -5.12 -15.71
N PHE A 172 1.82 -4.55 -15.57
CA PHE A 172 1.60 -3.35 -14.78
C PHE A 172 1.93 -3.54 -13.29
N LEU A 173 1.55 -4.69 -12.71
CA LEU A 173 1.87 -5.02 -11.31
C LEU A 173 3.38 -5.22 -11.12
N LEU A 174 4.04 -5.94 -12.02
CA LEU A 174 5.49 -6.13 -11.99
C LEU A 174 6.24 -4.80 -12.14
N PHE A 175 5.80 -3.93 -13.04
CA PHE A 175 6.35 -2.60 -13.22
C PHE A 175 6.25 -1.76 -11.94
N THR A 176 5.11 -1.84 -11.24
CA THR A 176 4.90 -1.15 -9.97
C THR A 176 5.82 -1.69 -8.87
N ILE A 177 6.02 -3.02 -8.80
CA ILE A 177 6.98 -3.65 -7.88
C ILE A 177 8.41 -3.18 -8.17
N ALA A 178 8.84 -3.23 -9.43
CA ALA A 178 10.16 -2.81 -9.84
C ALA A 178 10.41 -1.34 -9.47
N SER A 179 9.45 -0.46 -9.76
CA SER A 179 9.51 0.96 -9.38
C SER A 179 9.64 1.15 -7.86
N ALA A 180 8.90 0.37 -7.07
CA ALA A 180 8.98 0.41 -5.61
C ALA A 180 10.35 -0.03 -5.08
N ILE A 181 10.94 -1.06 -5.66
CA ILE A 181 12.28 -1.55 -5.32
C ILE A 181 13.34 -0.50 -5.70
N ILE A 182 13.23 0.09 -6.89
CA ILE A 182 14.15 1.14 -7.36
C ILE A 182 14.13 2.35 -6.42
N VAL A 183 12.94 2.81 -6.02
CA VAL A 183 12.81 3.93 -5.08
C VAL A 183 13.40 3.57 -3.71
N GLY A 184 13.21 2.34 -3.23
CA GLY A 184 13.82 1.86 -1.97
C GLY A 184 15.34 1.68 -2.03
N TYR A 185 15.89 1.46 -3.22
CA TYR A 185 17.33 1.46 -3.50
C TYR A 185 17.91 2.89 -3.48
N LEU A 186 17.22 3.83 -4.13
CA LEU A 186 17.66 5.22 -4.30
C LEU A 186 17.49 6.06 -3.03
N TYR A 187 16.40 5.86 -2.29
CA TYR A 187 16.02 6.65 -1.14
C TYR A 187 15.80 5.78 0.09
N ALA A 188 16.34 6.22 1.23
CA ALA A 188 16.23 5.52 2.50
C ALA A 188 14.82 5.60 3.10
N GLY A 189 14.53 4.65 4.00
CA GLY A 189 13.27 4.61 4.76
C GLY A 189 12.08 4.09 3.93
N LYS A 190 10.86 4.42 4.35
CA LYS A 190 9.62 4.07 3.66
C LYS A 190 9.26 5.12 2.59
N SER A 191 10.22 5.48 1.75
CA SER A 191 10.15 6.57 0.77
C SER A 191 9.06 6.34 -0.29
N TRP A 192 8.89 5.10 -0.77
CA TRP A 192 7.85 4.74 -1.74
C TRP A 192 6.45 5.06 -1.22
N CYS A 193 6.10 4.55 -0.03
CA CYS A 193 4.80 4.80 0.58
C CYS A 193 4.55 6.28 0.89
N GLN A 194 5.60 7.01 1.28
CA GLN A 194 5.50 8.43 1.65
C GLN A 194 5.34 9.37 0.44
N TYR A 195 6.04 9.10 -0.67
CA TYR A 195 6.19 10.07 -1.76
C TYR A 195 5.59 9.62 -3.10
N PHE A 196 5.57 8.32 -3.39
CA PHE A 196 5.25 7.82 -4.73
C PHE A 196 4.01 6.93 -4.80
N CYS A 197 3.47 6.47 -3.67
CA CYS A 197 2.38 5.52 -3.68
C CYS A 197 1.08 6.13 -4.24
N PRO A 198 0.53 5.62 -5.35
CA PRO A 198 -0.70 6.15 -5.96
C PRO A 198 -1.93 5.89 -5.10
N MET A 199 -1.88 4.93 -4.17
CA MET A 199 -2.97 4.70 -3.23
C MET A 199 -2.96 5.67 -2.06
N ALA A 200 -1.90 6.44 -1.81
CA ALA A 200 -1.83 7.33 -0.65
C ALA A 200 -3.00 8.35 -0.56
N PRO A 201 -3.44 9.01 -1.65
CA PRO A 201 -4.61 9.90 -1.60
C PRO A 201 -5.89 9.15 -1.22
N VAL A 202 -6.04 7.91 -1.67
CA VAL A 202 -7.18 7.03 -1.30
C VAL A 202 -7.15 6.75 0.20
N GLN A 203 -5.97 6.47 0.77
CA GLN A 203 -5.84 6.27 2.22
C GLN A 203 -6.28 7.52 2.97
N LEU A 204 -5.78 8.70 2.58
CA LEU A 204 -6.13 9.98 3.20
C LEU A 204 -7.66 10.22 3.24
N VAL A 205 -8.35 9.93 2.13
CA VAL A 205 -9.80 10.13 2.02
C VAL A 205 -10.59 9.13 2.86
N TYR A 206 -10.22 7.84 2.82
CA TYR A 206 -11.01 6.79 3.47
C TYR A 206 -10.71 6.60 4.96
N THR A 207 -9.47 6.80 5.42
CA THR A 207 -9.15 6.64 6.85
C THR A 207 -9.43 7.90 7.67
N GLY A 208 -9.59 9.06 7.04
CA GLY A 208 -9.84 10.32 7.73
C GLY A 208 -8.85 10.58 8.90
N PRO A 209 -9.26 11.31 9.95
CA PRO A 209 -8.44 11.47 11.17
C PRO A 209 -8.46 10.22 12.06
N ARG A 210 -9.36 9.27 11.79
CA ARG A 210 -9.67 8.12 12.65
C ARG A 210 -10.19 6.96 11.80
N SER A 211 -9.51 5.82 11.88
CA SER A 211 -10.13 4.54 11.52
C SER A 211 -10.89 3.97 12.70
N LEU A 212 -11.95 3.20 12.42
CA LEU A 212 -12.87 2.65 13.43
C LEU A 212 -12.17 1.90 14.57
N LEU A 213 -11.02 1.27 14.31
CA LEU A 213 -10.25 0.51 15.30
C LEU A 213 -8.76 0.94 15.37
N GLY A 214 -8.42 2.11 14.82
CA GLY A 214 -7.05 2.62 14.79
C GLY A 214 -6.55 3.10 16.16
N SER A 215 -5.24 2.99 16.42
CA SER A 215 -4.61 3.62 17.59
C SER A 215 -4.30 5.09 17.34
N GLU A 216 -4.43 5.95 18.35
CA GLU A 216 -4.01 7.35 18.24
C GLU A 216 -2.48 7.46 18.35
N ALA A 217 -1.84 8.05 17.33
CA ALA A 217 -0.40 8.31 17.36
C ALA A 217 -0.05 9.53 18.24
N TYR A 218 -0.93 10.54 18.28
CA TYR A 218 -0.71 11.79 19.04
C TYR A 218 -0.94 11.69 20.55
N GLN A 219 -1.90 10.87 21.00
CA GLN A 219 -2.25 10.77 22.43
C GLN A 219 -1.24 9.93 23.24
N ARG A 220 -0.18 9.45 22.60
CA ARG A 220 0.89 8.72 23.26
C ARG A 220 1.92 9.70 23.82
N GLN A 221 1.70 10.07 25.07
CA GLN A 221 2.57 10.95 25.86
C GLN A 221 3.94 10.33 26.18
N GLU A 222 4.14 9.04 25.88
CA GLU A 222 5.43 8.37 26.00
C GLU A 222 6.07 8.13 24.63
N THR A 223 7.40 8.21 24.59
CA THR A 223 8.31 7.87 23.47
C THR A 223 8.26 6.39 23.07
N GLY A 224 7.06 5.84 22.89
CA GLY A 224 6.79 4.46 22.55
C GLY A 224 6.79 4.24 21.04
N ILE A 225 7.35 3.10 20.61
CA ILE A 225 7.39 2.69 19.21
C ILE A 225 5.96 2.56 18.66
N THR A 226 5.58 3.39 17.66
CA THR A 226 4.24 3.37 17.03
C THR A 226 4.11 2.22 16.02
N GLN A 227 2.89 1.94 15.55
CA GLN A 227 2.61 0.85 14.59
C GLN A 227 3.26 1.10 13.22
N SER A 228 3.35 2.36 12.78
CA SER A 228 3.86 2.74 11.47
C SER A 228 5.40 2.84 11.40
N MET A 229 6.09 2.86 12.56
CA MET A 229 7.55 2.94 12.64
C MET A 229 8.25 1.66 12.17
N CYS A 230 9.48 1.80 11.67
CA CYS A 230 10.36 0.67 11.40
C CYS A 230 10.83 0.07 12.73
N ARG A 231 10.56 -1.21 12.98
CA ARG A 231 10.97 -1.93 14.20
C ARG A 231 12.03 -2.97 13.85
N MET A 232 12.96 -3.21 14.76
CA MET A 232 13.87 -4.36 14.71
C MET A 232 13.87 -5.03 16.08
N THR A 233 14.01 -6.35 16.10
CA THR A 233 14.19 -7.09 17.34
C THR A 233 15.68 -7.18 17.61
N ASP A 234 16.12 -6.71 18.78
CA ASP A 234 17.52 -6.87 19.19
C ASP A 234 17.79 -8.36 19.48
N SER A 235 18.76 -8.94 18.77
CA SER A 235 19.14 -10.35 18.89
C SER A 235 19.66 -10.73 20.27
N LYS A 236 20.12 -9.76 21.09
CA LYS A 236 20.67 -10.03 22.43
C LYS A 236 19.64 -9.92 23.56
N THR A 237 18.70 -8.99 23.44
CA THR A 237 17.73 -8.71 24.51
C THR A 237 16.31 -9.16 24.19
N GLY A 238 16.03 -9.54 22.94
CA GLY A 238 14.69 -9.92 22.47
C GLY A 238 13.67 -8.77 22.49
N LYS A 239 14.09 -7.55 22.87
CA LYS A 239 13.25 -6.36 22.95
C LYS A 239 13.11 -5.70 21.58
N GLU A 240 11.92 -5.15 21.30
CA GLU A 240 11.68 -4.36 20.09
C GLU A 240 12.33 -2.98 20.24
N GLN A 241 13.11 -2.57 19.23
CA GLN A 241 13.74 -1.26 19.16
C GLN A 241 13.35 -0.56 17.84
N SER A 242 13.34 0.78 17.85
CA SER A 242 13.08 1.56 16.64
C SER A 242 14.28 1.49 15.69
N ALA A 243 14.07 0.94 14.49
CA ALA A 243 15.04 0.91 13.40
C ALA A 243 14.93 2.17 12.52
N CYS A 244 14.72 3.33 13.15
CA CYS A 244 14.56 4.61 12.46
C CYS A 244 15.90 5.06 11.87
N VAL A 245 15.89 5.41 10.58
CA VAL A 245 17.07 5.92 9.85
C VAL A 245 17.21 7.45 10.01
N GLY A 246 16.21 8.09 10.62
CA GLY A 246 16.15 9.51 10.94
C GLY A 246 14.71 9.94 11.27
N CYS A 247 14.57 11.03 12.03
CA CYS A 247 13.28 11.68 12.28
C CYS A 247 13.00 12.74 11.21
N LYS A 248 11.72 12.86 10.81
CA LYS A 248 11.19 13.95 10.00
C LYS A 248 9.99 14.56 10.70
N ALA A 249 9.88 15.88 10.66
CA ALA A 249 8.75 16.60 11.24
C ALA A 249 7.48 16.39 10.41
N THR A 250 7.62 16.26 9.08
CA THR A 250 6.53 15.95 8.15
C THR A 250 6.52 14.47 7.79
N CYS A 251 5.65 13.71 8.44
CA CYS A 251 5.38 12.31 8.12
C CYS A 251 3.95 12.21 7.58
N PHE A 252 3.71 11.40 6.53
CA PHE A 252 2.36 11.22 5.99
C PHE A 252 1.35 10.78 7.05
N ASP A 253 1.79 9.98 8.03
CA ASP A 253 0.93 9.55 9.13
C ASP A 253 0.46 10.74 10.00
N ILE A 254 1.37 11.66 10.31
CA ILE A 254 1.09 12.87 11.13
C ILE A 254 0.33 13.91 10.30
N ASP A 255 0.69 14.04 9.02
CA ASP A 255 0.09 15.02 8.10
C ASP A 255 -1.35 14.62 7.73
N ALA A 256 -1.62 13.32 7.57
CA ALA A 256 -2.97 12.80 7.45
C ALA A 256 -3.81 13.14 8.68
N GLU A 257 -3.28 12.99 9.90
CA GLU A 257 -3.99 13.40 11.12
C GLU A 257 -4.19 14.92 11.20
N ASN A 258 -3.18 15.73 10.88
CA ASN A 258 -3.22 17.20 10.97
C ASN A 258 -4.14 17.85 9.93
N ILE A 259 -4.03 17.47 8.66
CA ILE A 259 -4.85 18.00 7.57
C ILE A 259 -6.32 17.67 7.85
N THR A 260 -6.60 16.43 8.25
CA THR A 260 -7.97 16.02 8.51
C THR A 260 -8.49 16.61 9.83
N GLY A 261 -7.64 16.78 10.85
CA GLY A 261 -7.96 17.51 12.07
C GLY A 261 -8.36 18.97 11.79
N MET A 262 -7.67 19.67 10.89
CA MET A 262 -8.06 21.00 10.44
C MET A 262 -9.40 21.01 9.68
N ILE A 263 -9.64 20.06 8.77
CA ILE A 263 -10.89 19.95 8.02
C ILE A 263 -12.08 19.68 8.96
N TRP A 264 -11.94 18.78 9.93
CA TRP A 264 -12.98 18.48 10.91
C TRP A 264 -13.18 19.59 11.93
N LYS A 265 -12.12 20.28 12.37
CA LYS A 265 -12.24 21.45 13.24
C LYS A 265 -13.00 22.58 12.53
N ASN A 266 -12.73 22.82 11.25
CA ASN A 266 -13.48 23.78 10.44
C ASN A 266 -14.92 23.34 10.17
N ARG A 267 -15.18 22.03 10.02
CA ARG A 267 -16.53 21.49 9.83
C ARG A 267 -17.35 21.51 11.13
N ALA A 268 -16.74 21.24 12.28
CA ALA A 268 -17.35 21.35 13.60
C ALA A 268 -17.64 22.81 13.98
N VAL A 269 -16.72 23.73 13.64
CA VAL A 269 -16.98 25.17 13.74
C VAL A 269 -18.16 25.55 12.86
N SER A 270 -18.18 25.18 11.57
CA SER A 270 -19.30 25.46 10.65
C SER A 270 -20.65 24.90 11.12
N LEU A 271 -20.68 23.67 11.65
CA LEU A 271 -21.89 23.07 12.24
C LEU A 271 -22.32 23.79 13.53
N SER A 272 -21.38 24.26 14.35
CA SER A 272 -21.70 25.05 15.54
C SER A 272 -22.21 26.45 15.19
N THR A 273 -21.67 27.11 14.15
CA THR A 273 -22.16 28.42 13.68
C THR A 273 -23.55 28.31 13.06
N MET A 274 -23.82 27.25 12.29
CA MET A 274 -25.15 26.96 11.75
C MET A 274 -26.17 26.64 12.85
N ALA A 275 -25.76 25.96 13.92
CA ALA A 275 -26.63 25.68 15.07
C ALA A 275 -26.96 26.95 15.87
N THR A 276 -26.03 27.91 15.97
CA THR A 276 -26.28 29.20 16.65
C THR A 276 -27.03 30.23 15.79
N SER A 277 -27.08 30.08 14.47
CA SER A 277 -27.87 30.94 13.59
C SER A 277 -29.28 30.38 13.28
N ALA A 278 -29.64 29.25 13.89
CA ALA A 278 -30.95 28.61 13.76
C ALA A 278 -31.82 28.76 15.03
N TRP A 279 -31.40 29.62 15.96
CA TRP A 279 -32.17 30.06 17.13
C TRP A 279 -32.21 31.58 17.20
#